data_AF-A0AA91PVM4-F1
#
_entry.id   AF-A0AA91PVM4-F1
#
_cell.length_a   1.000
_cell.length_b   1.000
_cell.length_c   1.000
_cell.angle_alpha   90.00
_cell.angle_beta   90.00
_cell.angle_gamma   90.00
#
_symmetry.space_group_name_H-M   'P 1'
#
loop_
_entity.id
_entity.type
_entity.pdbx_description
1 polymer ?
#
loop_
_entity_poly.entity_id
_entity_poly.type
_entity_poly.pdbx_seq_one_letter_code
_entity_poly.pdbx_strand_id
1 'polypeptide(L)'
;MIKKLVKDLQKELTVAHRKAFTARWQKDLDKNKARLTYEKLQLIRNRKPTAEVEAKLKALESGKIEFPPLKKHHLRELLEAEEDINNLNNVVTYLKNQRVYNELLERYNPGLTMSQSDNVRKTANMVGLSVPEN
;
A
#
# COMPACT_ATOMS: atom_id res chain seq x y z
N MET A 1 11.92 11.38 -27.82
CA MET A 1 12.66 10.96 -26.60
C MET A 1 11.87 11.26 -25.31
N ILE A 2 11.48 12.51 -25.08
CA ILE A 2 10.74 12.98 -23.87
C ILE A 2 9.43 12.20 -23.61
N LYS A 3 8.58 12.00 -24.62
CA LYS A 3 7.31 11.25 -24.46
C LYS A 3 7.51 9.83 -23.88
N LYS A 4 8.63 9.17 -24.19
CA LYS A 4 8.97 7.84 -23.68
C LYS A 4 9.37 7.93 -22.20
N LEU A 5 10.21 8.90 -21.84
CA LEU A 5 10.62 9.17 -20.46
C LEU A 5 9.41 9.48 -19.55
N VAL A 6 8.48 10.30 -20.02
CA VAL A 6 7.25 10.61 -19.26
C VAL A 6 6.39 9.38 -19.07
N LYS A 7 6.27 8.53 -20.11
CA LYS A 7 5.52 7.26 -20.01
C LYS A 7 6.17 6.31 -19.01
N ASP A 8 7.50 6.23 -18.99
CA ASP A 8 8.26 5.43 -18.03
C ASP A 8 8.09 5.97 -16.61
N LEU A 9 8.19 7.29 -16.41
CA LEU A 9 7.93 7.92 -15.11
C LEU A 9 6.52 7.60 -14.61
N GLN A 10 5.52 7.77 -15.48
CA GLN A 10 4.12 7.45 -15.15
C GLN A 10 3.97 5.99 -14.73
N LYS A 11 4.62 5.06 -15.44
CA LYS A 11 4.60 3.64 -15.09
C LYS A 11 5.16 3.41 -13.69
N GLU A 12 6.36 3.92 -13.39
CA GLU A 12 6.99 3.73 -12.08
C GLU A 12 6.16 4.38 -10.95
N LEU A 13 5.63 5.58 -11.18
CA LEU A 13 4.74 6.24 -10.22
C LEU A 13 3.45 5.44 -9.98
N THR A 14 2.85 4.85 -11.02
CA THR A 14 1.65 4.02 -10.84
C THR A 14 1.93 2.77 -10.01
N VAL A 15 3.10 2.16 -10.19
CA VAL A 15 3.53 0.98 -9.40
C VAL A 15 3.77 1.39 -7.94
N ALA A 16 4.52 2.46 -7.72
CA ALA A 16 4.80 2.98 -6.37
C ALA A 16 3.51 3.39 -5.63
N HIS A 17 2.61 4.09 -6.32
CA HIS A 17 1.32 4.52 -5.76
C HIS A 17 0.46 3.34 -5.34
N ARG A 18 0.36 2.31 -6.18
CA ARG A 18 -0.38 1.08 -5.83
C ARG A 18 0.20 0.43 -4.58
N LYS A 19 1.53 0.23 -4.52
CA LYS A 19 2.20 -0.39 -3.37
C LYS A 19 2.04 0.43 -2.09
N ALA A 20 2.18 1.75 -2.18
CA ALA A 20 1.98 2.65 -1.05
C ALA A 20 0.51 2.63 -0.58
N PHE A 21 -0.43 2.64 -1.52
CA PHE A 21 -1.85 2.60 -1.22
C PHE A 21 -2.26 1.29 -0.56
N THR A 22 -1.79 0.14 -1.04
CA THR A 22 -2.07 -1.16 -0.40
C THR A 22 -1.53 -1.21 1.03
N ALA A 23 -0.29 -0.75 1.25
CA ALA A 23 0.31 -0.74 2.59
C ALA A 23 -0.44 0.20 3.54
N ARG A 24 -0.87 1.38 3.07
CA ARG A 24 -1.68 2.31 3.86
C ARG A 24 -3.08 1.76 4.14
N TRP A 25 -3.73 1.20 3.13
CA TRP A 25 -5.06 0.60 3.24
C TRP A 25 -5.07 -0.55 4.25
N GLN A 26 -4.05 -1.42 4.24
CA GLN A 26 -3.89 -2.48 5.24
C GLN A 26 -3.78 -1.93 6.65
N LYS A 27 -2.97 -0.88 6.87
CA LYS A 27 -2.86 -0.23 8.19
C LYS A 27 -4.16 0.42 8.64
N ASP A 28 -4.90 1.02 7.72
CA ASP A 28 -6.16 1.70 8.01
C ASP A 28 -7.35 0.73 8.14
N LEU A 29 -7.22 -0.52 7.70
CA LEU A 29 -8.30 -1.52 7.67
C LEU A 29 -8.88 -1.77 9.07
N ASP A 30 -8.02 -2.12 10.03
CA ASP A 30 -8.46 -2.46 11.39
C ASP A 30 -9.09 -1.26 12.09
N LYS A 31 -8.50 -0.08 11.91
CA LYS A 31 -9.04 1.18 12.44
C LYS A 31 -10.41 1.49 11.84
N ASN A 32 -10.57 1.34 10.53
CA ASN A 32 -11.83 1.59 9.85
C ASN A 32 -12.90 0.56 10.24
N LYS A 33 -12.51 -0.71 10.39
CA LYS A 33 -13.38 -1.79 10.88
C LYS A 33 -13.87 -1.47 12.29
N ALA A 34 -12.97 -1.13 13.21
CA ALA A 34 -13.30 -0.77 14.59
C ALA A 34 -14.20 0.47 14.69
N ARG A 35 -13.98 1.47 13.82
CA ARG A 35 -14.83 2.67 13.77
C ARG A 35 -16.26 2.31 13.32
N LEU A 36 -16.40 1.50 12.27
CA LEU A 36 -17.71 1.12 11.74
C LEU A 36 -18.46 0.17 12.70
N THR A 37 -17.75 -0.73 13.39
CA THR A 37 -18.40 -1.57 14.43
C THR A 37 -18.90 -0.73 15.60
N TYR A 38 -18.13 0.28 16.03
CA TYR A 38 -18.59 1.23 17.05
C TYR A 38 -19.80 2.04 16.57
N GLU A 39 -19.77 2.56 15.34
CA GLU A 39 -20.89 3.28 14.74
C GLU A 39 -22.16 2.42 14.69
N LYS A 40 -22.02 1.14 14.32
CA LYS A 40 -23.12 0.17 14.36
C LYS A 40 -23.70 0.05 15.78
N LEU A 41 -22.87 -0.09 16.80
CA LEU A 41 -23.32 -0.19 18.20
C LEU A 41 -24.07 1.08 18.65
N GLN A 42 -23.60 2.26 18.24
CA GLN A 42 -24.28 3.53 18.53
C GLN A 42 -25.65 3.62 17.86
N LEU A 43 -25.79 3.15 16.61
CA LEU A 43 -27.07 3.13 15.90
C LEU A 43 -28.06 2.16 16.54
N ILE A 44 -27.59 0.98 16.97
CA ILE A 44 -28.40 0.00 17.72
C ILE A 44 -28.89 0.64 19.03
N ARG A 45 -28.00 1.30 19.77
CA ARG A 45 -28.37 2.01 21.01
C ARG A 45 -29.43 3.08 20.77
N ASN A 46 -29.33 3.79 19.65
CA ASN A 46 -30.26 4.84 19.26
C ASN A 46 -31.49 4.34 18.49
N ARG A 47 -31.69 3.01 18.35
CA ARG A 47 -32.77 2.35 17.58
C ARG A 47 -32.89 2.87 16.13
N LYS A 48 -31.77 3.25 15.53
CA LYS A 48 -31.70 3.71 14.13
C LYS A 48 -31.37 2.55 13.19
N PRO A 49 -31.73 2.64 11.90
CA PRO A 49 -31.38 1.63 10.90
C PRO A 49 -29.86 1.44 10.77
N THR A 50 -29.40 0.18 10.75
CA THR A 50 -27.98 -0.20 10.67
C THR A 50 -27.55 -0.66 9.27
N ALA A 51 -28.48 -0.77 8.32
CA ALA A 51 -28.25 -1.40 7.02
C ALA A 51 -27.08 -0.78 6.24
N GLU A 52 -26.92 0.55 6.28
CA GLU A 52 -25.82 1.23 5.60
C GLU A 52 -24.44 0.92 6.19
N VAL A 53 -24.34 0.84 7.53
CA VAL A 53 -23.07 0.54 8.21
C VAL A 53 -22.71 -0.92 8.02
N GLU A 54 -23.70 -1.82 8.00
CA GLU A 54 -23.48 -3.23 7.68
C GLU A 54 -23.04 -3.44 6.22
N ALA A 55 -23.61 -2.71 5.27
CA ALA A 55 -23.15 -2.72 3.89
C ALA A 55 -21.70 -2.22 3.78
N LYS A 56 -21.33 -1.16 4.51
CA LYS A 56 -19.95 -0.64 4.57
C LYS A 56 -18.98 -1.63 5.20
N LEU A 57 -19.36 -2.32 6.27
CA LEU A 57 -18.55 -3.39 6.89
C LEU A 57 -18.33 -4.54 5.91
N LYS A 58 -19.39 -5.03 5.26
CA LYS A 58 -19.29 -6.08 4.24
C LYS A 58 -18.42 -5.65 3.06
N ALA A 59 -18.53 -4.40 2.61
CA ALA A 59 -17.69 -3.87 1.55
C ALA A 59 -16.21 -3.79 1.96
N LEU A 60 -15.92 -3.37 3.19
CA LEU A 60 -14.56 -3.33 3.73
C LEU A 60 -13.97 -4.75 3.86
N GLU A 61 -14.77 -5.72 4.30
CA GLU A 61 -14.38 -7.13 4.41
C GLU A 61 -14.24 -7.81 3.04
N SER A 62 -14.95 -7.35 2.01
CA SER A 62 -14.83 -7.88 0.64
C SER A 62 -13.46 -7.63 0.01
N GLY A 63 -12.61 -6.81 0.62
CA GLY A 63 -11.21 -6.63 0.22
C GLY A 63 -10.99 -5.99 -1.15
N LYS A 64 -12.05 -5.41 -1.75
CA LYS A 64 -11.95 -4.71 -3.03
C LYS A 64 -11.24 -3.37 -2.82
N ILE A 65 -9.94 -3.34 -3.09
CA ILE A 65 -9.13 -2.13 -3.04
C ILE A 65 -9.33 -1.35 -4.33
N GLU A 66 -10.18 -0.33 -4.30
CA GLU A 66 -10.26 0.64 -5.39
C GLU A 66 -9.08 1.60 -5.28
N PHE A 67 -8.22 1.62 -6.30
CA PHE A 67 -7.06 2.51 -6.34
C PHE A 67 -7.46 3.88 -6.91
N PRO A 68 -7.33 4.98 -6.15
CA PRO A 68 -7.57 6.31 -6.69
C PRO A 68 -6.61 6.59 -7.86
N PRO A 69 -7.09 7.18 -8.97
CA PRO A 69 -6.23 7.49 -10.10
C PRO A 69 -5.20 8.54 -9.70
N LEU A 70 -3.95 8.35 -10.15
CA LEU A 70 -2.92 9.36 -10.01
C LEU A 70 -3.30 10.62 -10.82
N LYS A 71 -3.16 11.79 -10.20
CA LYS A 71 -3.33 13.08 -10.86
C LYS A 71 -2.16 13.32 -11.82
N LYS A 72 -2.41 13.17 -13.13
CA LYS A 72 -1.37 13.19 -14.18
C LYS A 72 -1.01 14.59 -14.70
N HIS A 73 -1.75 15.62 -14.33
CA HIS A 73 -1.66 16.95 -14.95
C HIS A 73 -0.32 17.66 -14.66
N HIS A 74 0.21 17.53 -13.44
CA HIS A 74 1.48 18.19 -13.07
C HIS A 74 2.72 17.65 -13.78
N LEU A 75 2.66 16.44 -14.34
CA LEU A 75 3.81 15.84 -15.02
C LEU A 75 4.18 16.56 -16.32
N ARG A 76 3.22 17.24 -16.94
CA ARG A 76 3.44 17.98 -18.19
C ARG A 76 4.05 19.36 -17.97
N GLU A 77 3.76 19.95 -16.81
CA GLU A 77 4.24 21.25 -16.36
C GLU A 77 5.72 21.20 -15.95
N LEU A 78 6.18 20.05 -15.42
CA LEU A 78 7.57 19.80 -15.00
C LEU A 78 8.59 19.60 -16.15
N LEU A 79 8.24 19.89 -17.41
CA LEU A 79 8.97 19.44 -18.61
C LEU A 79 9.41 20.59 -19.55
N GLU A 80 9.30 21.84 -19.13
CA GLU A 80 9.44 22.99 -20.03
C GLU A 80 10.91 23.41 -20.31
N ALA A 81 11.92 22.95 -19.55
CA ALA A 81 13.34 23.27 -19.78
C ALA A 81 14.20 22.05 -20.22
N GLU A 82 15.31 22.27 -20.93
CA GLU A 82 16.23 21.19 -21.35
C GLU A 82 16.96 20.51 -20.18
N GLU A 83 17.27 21.25 -19.11
CA GLU A 83 17.79 20.69 -17.85
C GLU A 83 16.81 19.68 -17.23
N ASP A 84 15.49 19.84 -17.48
CA ASP A 84 14.46 18.95 -16.97
C ASP A 84 14.52 17.56 -17.62
N ILE A 85 15.06 17.43 -18.83
CA ILE A 85 15.12 16.13 -19.52
C ILE A 85 16.14 15.21 -18.84
N ASN A 86 17.31 15.73 -18.50
CA ASN A 86 18.35 14.97 -17.78
C ASN A 86 17.89 14.66 -16.36
N ASN A 87 17.29 15.65 -15.67
CA ASN A 87 16.74 15.45 -14.34
C ASN A 87 15.63 14.38 -14.35
N LEU A 88 14.72 14.44 -15.32
CA LEU A 88 13.66 13.43 -15.49
C LEU A 88 14.25 12.03 -15.71
N ASN A 89 15.29 11.90 -16.52
CA ASN A 89 15.96 10.62 -16.73
C ASN A 89 16.57 10.07 -15.43
N ASN A 90 17.19 10.95 -14.62
CA ASN A 90 17.72 10.58 -13.31
C ASN A 90 16.61 10.12 -12.36
N VAL A 91 15.48 10.83 -12.31
CA VAL A 91 14.33 10.45 -11.48
C VAL A 91 13.75 9.10 -11.91
N VAL A 92 13.56 8.89 -13.22
CA VAL A 92 13.06 7.60 -13.74
C VAL A 92 14.02 6.46 -13.39
N THR A 93 15.32 6.69 -13.53
CA THR A 93 16.35 5.71 -13.20
C THR A 93 16.36 5.40 -11.70
N TYR A 94 16.27 6.43 -10.86
CA TYR A 94 16.19 6.29 -9.40
C TYR A 94 14.97 5.47 -8.98
N LEU A 95 13.79 5.77 -9.50
CA LEU A 95 12.56 5.04 -9.16
C LEU A 95 12.63 3.56 -9.58
N LYS A 96 13.16 3.28 -10.77
CA LYS A 96 13.41 1.90 -11.24
C LYS A 96 14.35 1.16 -10.30
N ASN A 97 15.47 1.80 -9.93
CA ASN A 97 16.46 1.23 -9.03
C ASN A 97 15.89 1.00 -7.62
N GLN A 98 15.10 1.93 -7.10
CA GLN A 98 14.44 1.80 -5.80
C GLN A 98 13.47 0.62 -5.78
N ARG A 99 12.71 0.40 -6.86
CA ARG A 99 11.83 -0.76 -6.99
C ARG A 99 12.63 -2.06 -6.94
N VAL A 100 13.68 -2.18 -7.75
CA VAL A 100 14.54 -3.38 -7.80
C VAL A 100 15.24 -3.61 -6.45
N TYR A 101 15.74 -2.54 -5.83
CA TYR A 101 16.36 -2.62 -4.50
C TYR A 101 15.38 -3.19 -3.46
N ASN A 102 14.15 -2.68 -3.42
CA ASN A 102 13.12 -3.19 -2.51
C ASN A 102 12.80 -4.67 -2.78
N GLU A 103 12.71 -5.08 -4.05
CA GLU A 103 12.48 -6.49 -4.43
C GLU A 103 13.63 -7.41 -3.98
N LEU A 104 14.87 -6.98 -4.13
CA LEU A 104 16.04 -7.71 -3.64
C LEU A 104 16.04 -7.80 -2.12
N LEU A 105 15.71 -6.71 -1.45
CA LEU A 105 15.66 -6.67 0.01
C LEU A 105 14.60 -7.63 0.56
N GLU A 106 13.40 -7.66 -0.02
CA GLU A 106 12.33 -8.59 0.36
C GLU A 106 12.73 -10.06 0.12
N ARG A 107 13.51 -10.34 -0.93
CA ARG A 107 13.98 -11.70 -1.26
C ARG A 107 15.05 -12.21 -0.31
N TYR A 108 16.06 -11.39 -0.06
CA TYR A 108 17.25 -11.82 0.71
C TYR A 108 17.12 -11.55 2.21
N ASN A 109 16.28 -10.60 2.61
CA ASN A 109 15.98 -10.31 4.01
C ASN A 109 14.47 -10.22 4.27
N PRO A 110 13.74 -11.35 4.15
CA PRO A 110 12.31 -11.40 4.47
C PRO A 110 12.05 -11.10 5.95
N GLY A 111 13.04 -11.27 6.82
CA GLY A 111 12.92 -10.98 8.25
C GLY A 111 12.70 -9.50 8.56
N LEU A 112 13.04 -8.57 7.65
CA LEU A 112 12.85 -7.13 7.85
C LEU A 112 11.36 -6.73 7.88
N THR A 113 10.51 -7.44 7.12
CA THR A 113 9.08 -7.13 7.01
C THR A 113 8.20 -8.03 7.88
N MET A 114 8.76 -9.06 8.51
CA MET A 114 8.03 -9.96 9.39
C MET A 114 7.63 -9.28 10.70
N SER A 115 6.43 -9.60 11.19
CA SER A 115 6.05 -9.23 12.54
C SER A 115 6.94 -9.94 13.57
N GLN A 116 7.07 -9.37 14.76
CA GLN A 116 7.86 -9.98 15.83
C GLN A 116 7.36 -11.40 16.18
N SER A 117 6.05 -11.62 16.19
CA SER A 117 5.45 -12.93 16.45
C SER A 117 5.81 -13.95 15.36
N ASP A 118 5.77 -13.53 14.09
CA ASP A 118 6.14 -14.43 12.98
C ASP A 118 7.61 -14.77 13.01
N ASN A 119 8.46 -13.81 13.39
CA ASN A 119 9.90 -14.04 13.54
C ASN A 119 10.17 -15.06 14.66
N VAL A 120 9.57 -14.88 15.84
CA VAL A 120 9.68 -15.83 16.97
C VAL A 120 9.17 -17.22 16.58
N ARG A 121 8.05 -17.32 15.86
CA ARG A 121 7.53 -18.59 15.37
C ARG A 121 8.47 -19.26 14.38
N LYS A 122 9.05 -18.48 13.46
CA LYS A 122 9.99 -19.00 12.46
C LYS A 122 11.30 -19.48 13.10
N THR A 123 11.84 -18.74 14.07
CA THR A 123 13.06 -19.16 14.78
C THR A 123 12.81 -20.38 15.67
N ALA A 124 11.65 -20.47 16.33
CA ALA A 124 11.26 -21.68 17.05
C ALA A 124 11.17 -22.90 16.12
N ASN A 125 10.56 -22.74 14.94
CA ASN A 125 10.45 -23.82 13.96
C ASN A 125 11.83 -24.28 13.44
N MET A 126 12.82 -23.38 13.32
CA MET A 126 14.19 -23.76 12.92
C MET A 126 14.85 -24.75 13.90
N VAL A 127 14.49 -24.68 15.18
CA VAL A 127 15.00 -25.57 16.22
C VAL A 127 14.03 -26.70 16.59
N GLY A 128 12.96 -26.90 15.81
CA GLY A 128 11.96 -27.93 16.05
C GLY A 128 10.99 -27.64 17.20
N LEU A 129 10.89 -26.39 17.65
CA LEU A 129 9.96 -25.95 18.69
C LEU A 129 8.72 -25.27 18.07
N SER A 130 7.55 -25.48 18.67
CA SER A 130 6.31 -24.79 18.29
C SER A 130 5.92 -23.72 19.29
N VAL A 131 5.61 -22.51 18.82
CA VAL A 131 5.11 -21.41 19.66
C VAL A 131 3.59 -21.57 19.85
N PRO A 132 3.07 -21.59 21.10
CA PRO A 132 1.63 -21.62 21.37
C PRO A 132 0.91 -20.37 20.81
N GLU A 133 -0.34 -20.53 20.36
CA GLU A 133 -1.19 -19.38 20.05
C GLU A 133 -1.91 -18.89 21.32
N ASN A 134 -1.90 -17.58 21.53
CA ASN A 134 -2.64 -16.91 22.61
C ASN A 134 -4.04 -16.55 22.16
#